data_AF-A0A1H6XGB6-F1
#
_entry.id   AF-A0A1H6XGB6-F1
#
_cell.length_a   1.000
_cell.length_b   1.000
_cell.length_c   1.000
_cell.angle_alpha   90.00
_cell.angle_beta   90.00
_cell.angle_gamma   90.00
#
_symmetry.space_group_name_H-M   'P 1'
#
loop_
_entity.id
_entity.type
_entity.pdbx_description
1 polymer ?
#
loop_
_entity_poly.entity_id
_entity_poly.type
_entity_poly.pdbx_seq_one_letter_code
_entity_poly.pdbx_strand_id
1 'polypeptide(L)'
;MKVIFRADDLGFSEAVNLGIRKAVVDGAITTVGMMPNMDLAKSGYELLVDTGIEIGMHTNMCLGKPLTPVDKIPSLVDENGMFVSSSVIRKRDKDEIVLEEAEMETEAQLSRFIEITGKKPAYLEGHAIMSKNFFQALKNVARKYDLFYSDPVDPEWQKENHMSCAKFYHLDERNLYDPYAYVFKDEAGIKEKECSILVFHPGFIDQYLLDHSSYTLIRPMETAFLCSEELKLWMKENHVEAINFKQARKKENYE
;
A
#
# COMPACT_ATOMS: atom_id res chain seq x y z
N MET A 1 12.82 16.93 -8.10
CA MET A 1 12.84 15.48 -7.78
C MET A 1 11.43 14.94 -7.94
N LYS A 2 11.23 13.72 -8.45
CA LYS A 2 9.89 13.13 -8.61
C LYS A 2 9.56 12.24 -7.41
N VAL A 3 8.39 12.39 -6.82
CA VAL A 3 7.98 11.63 -5.62
C VAL A 3 6.54 11.13 -5.77
N ILE A 4 6.34 9.84 -5.53
CA ILE A 4 5.02 9.22 -5.38
C ILE A 4 4.74 9.08 -3.89
N PHE A 5 3.71 9.79 -3.41
CA PHE A 5 3.24 9.68 -2.03
C PHE A 5 2.09 8.69 -1.99
N ARG A 6 2.37 7.47 -1.53
CA ARG A 6 1.40 6.38 -1.45
C ARG A 6 0.83 6.27 -0.04
N ALA A 7 -0.49 6.24 0.07
CA ALA A 7 -1.18 5.82 1.28
C ALA A 7 -1.71 4.40 1.12
N ASP A 8 -1.38 3.49 2.03
CA ASP A 8 -1.91 2.13 2.02
C ASP A 8 -3.04 1.94 3.05
N ASP A 9 -3.62 0.74 3.05
CA ASP A 9 -4.65 0.28 3.98
C ASP A 9 -6.06 0.86 3.80
N LEU A 10 -6.42 1.39 2.61
CA LEU A 10 -7.80 1.79 2.35
C LEU A 10 -8.73 0.56 2.45
N GLY A 11 -9.73 0.66 3.31
CA GLY A 11 -10.65 -0.40 3.69
C GLY A 11 -10.39 -1.01 5.07
N PHE A 12 -9.27 -0.69 5.72
CA PHE A 12 -8.88 -1.32 6.99
C PHE A 12 -9.89 -1.08 8.13
N SER A 13 -10.20 0.20 8.39
CA SER A 13 -11.18 0.63 9.40
C SER A 13 -11.77 1.98 9.01
N GLU A 14 -12.84 2.40 9.70
CA GLU A 14 -13.47 3.71 9.44
C GLU A 14 -12.48 4.85 9.72
N ALA A 15 -11.76 4.79 10.83
CA ALA A 15 -10.79 5.81 11.21
C ALA A 15 -9.59 5.85 10.24
N VAL A 16 -9.13 4.70 9.74
CA VAL A 16 -8.08 4.65 8.70
C VAL A 16 -8.58 5.28 7.40
N ASN A 17 -9.77 4.92 6.93
CA ASN A 17 -10.38 5.49 5.73
C ASN A 17 -10.50 7.02 5.80
N LEU A 18 -10.95 7.55 6.94
CA LEU A 18 -11.09 9.00 7.15
C LEU A 18 -9.72 9.72 7.19
N GLY A 19 -8.69 9.10 7.76
CA GLY A 19 -7.34 9.65 7.76
C GLY A 19 -6.71 9.65 6.37
N ILE A 20 -6.89 8.58 5.59
CA ILE A 20 -6.47 8.52 4.17
C ILE A 20 -7.20 9.62 3.38
N ARG A 21 -8.52 9.74 3.53
CA ARG A 21 -9.32 10.80 2.90
C ARG A 21 -8.75 12.18 3.23
N LYS A 22 -8.44 12.45 4.50
CA LYS A 22 -7.83 13.71 4.91
C LYS A 22 -6.48 13.93 4.20
N ALA A 23 -5.60 12.94 4.20
CA ALA A 23 -4.28 13.05 3.58
C ALA A 23 -4.32 13.19 2.05
N VAL A 24 -5.38 12.71 1.40
CA VAL A 24 -5.62 12.92 -0.04
C VAL A 24 -6.13 14.34 -0.33
N VAL A 25 -7.08 14.84 0.46
CA VAL A 25 -7.72 16.15 0.20
C VAL A 25 -6.85 17.31 0.65
N ASP A 26 -6.27 17.20 1.84
CA ASP A 26 -5.54 18.28 2.50
C ASP A 26 -4.01 18.10 2.39
N GLY A 27 -3.55 16.95 1.93
CA GLY A 27 -2.15 16.54 2.04
C GLY A 27 -1.48 16.19 0.71
N ALA A 28 -0.32 15.54 0.81
CA ALA A 28 0.56 15.26 -0.32
C ALA A 28 0.28 13.94 -1.06
N ILE A 29 -0.72 13.14 -0.64
CA ILE A 29 -0.95 11.80 -1.20
C ILE A 29 -1.31 11.88 -2.69
N THR A 30 -0.61 11.10 -3.51
CA THR A 30 -0.82 11.02 -4.97
C THR A 30 -1.42 9.71 -5.44
N THR A 31 -1.38 8.68 -4.59
CA THR A 31 -1.96 7.37 -4.90
C THR A 31 -2.35 6.61 -3.63
N VAL A 32 -3.37 5.75 -3.73
CA VAL A 32 -3.89 4.97 -2.59
C VAL A 32 -3.98 3.48 -2.91
N GLY A 33 -3.48 2.62 -2.01
CA GLY A 33 -3.65 1.18 -2.04
C GLY A 33 -4.90 0.72 -1.29
N MET A 34 -5.84 0.08 -2.00
CA MET A 34 -7.07 -0.45 -1.42
C MET A 34 -6.99 -1.96 -1.19
N MET A 35 -7.38 -2.43 0.00
CA MET A 35 -7.52 -3.85 0.33
C MET A 35 -8.95 -4.33 0.03
N PRO A 36 -9.21 -5.00 -1.11
CA PRO A 36 -10.58 -5.24 -1.58
C PRO A 36 -11.35 -6.26 -0.73
N ASN A 37 -10.65 -7.11 0.00
CA ASN A 37 -11.25 -8.14 0.86
C ASN A 37 -11.82 -7.57 2.17
N MET A 38 -11.44 -6.36 2.56
CA MET A 38 -11.89 -5.76 3.81
C MET A 38 -13.34 -5.26 3.70
N ASP A 39 -14.09 -5.40 4.79
CA ASP A 39 -15.53 -5.06 4.84
C ASP A 39 -15.80 -3.59 4.47
N LEU A 40 -14.88 -2.68 4.82
CA LEU A 40 -14.99 -1.25 4.57
C LEU A 40 -14.28 -0.79 3.28
N ALA A 41 -13.84 -1.71 2.41
CA ALA A 41 -13.18 -1.36 1.16
C ALA A 41 -14.09 -0.50 0.26
N LYS A 42 -15.36 -0.88 0.14
CA LYS A 42 -16.34 -0.15 -0.69
C LYS A 42 -16.60 1.26 -0.16
N SER A 43 -16.94 1.38 1.13
CA SER A 43 -17.19 2.70 1.73
C SER A 43 -15.93 3.57 1.77
N GLY A 44 -14.76 2.97 1.96
CA GLY A 44 -13.47 3.65 1.84
C GLY A 44 -13.23 4.21 0.44
N TYR A 45 -13.51 3.42 -0.60
CA TYR A 45 -13.43 3.89 -1.99
C TYR A 45 -14.42 5.03 -2.26
N GLU A 46 -15.66 4.92 -1.80
CA GLU A 46 -16.70 5.95 -1.97
C GLU A 46 -16.28 7.32 -1.41
N LEU A 47 -15.46 7.36 -0.35
CA LEU A 47 -14.90 8.61 0.20
C LEU A 47 -13.91 9.31 -0.75
N LEU A 48 -13.32 8.61 -1.71
CA LEU A 48 -12.26 9.15 -2.57
C LEU A 48 -12.72 9.44 -4.01
N VAL A 49 -13.93 9.04 -4.39
CA VAL A 49 -14.43 9.12 -5.79
C VAL A 49 -14.34 10.55 -6.36
N ASP A 50 -14.67 11.55 -5.55
CA ASP A 50 -14.68 12.97 -5.93
C ASP A 50 -13.29 13.59 -6.12
N THR A 51 -12.22 12.93 -5.63
CA THR A 51 -10.84 13.45 -5.71
C THR A 51 -10.14 13.18 -7.04
N GLY A 52 -10.60 12.16 -7.77
CA GLY A 52 -9.87 11.64 -8.94
C GLY A 52 -8.53 10.96 -8.61
N ILE A 53 -8.24 10.68 -7.33
CA ILE A 53 -6.98 10.04 -6.89
C ILE A 53 -6.77 8.68 -7.59
N GLU A 54 -5.51 8.35 -7.83
CA GLU A 54 -5.14 7.05 -8.36
C GLU A 54 -5.32 5.97 -7.30
N ILE A 55 -5.99 4.86 -7.66
CA ILE A 55 -6.22 3.71 -6.77
C ILE A 55 -5.52 2.48 -7.33
N GLY A 56 -4.68 1.85 -6.51
CA GLY A 56 -4.12 0.52 -6.74
C GLY A 56 -4.75 -0.53 -5.83
N MET A 57 -4.47 -1.79 -6.15
CA MET A 57 -4.90 -2.93 -5.35
C MET A 57 -3.79 -3.32 -4.39
N HIS A 58 -4.05 -3.13 -3.10
CA HIS A 58 -3.20 -3.53 -1.98
C HIS A 58 -3.58 -4.96 -1.57
N THR A 59 -2.99 -5.95 -2.23
CA THR A 59 -3.41 -7.35 -2.08
C THR A 59 -3.08 -7.83 -0.68
N ASN A 60 -4.08 -8.27 0.08
CA ASN A 60 -3.92 -8.64 1.47
C ASN A 60 -4.19 -10.13 1.70
N MET A 61 -3.29 -10.80 2.40
CA MET A 61 -3.36 -12.24 2.69
C MET A 61 -3.24 -12.56 4.18
N CYS A 62 -3.35 -11.54 5.05
CA CYS A 62 -3.06 -11.69 6.47
C CYS A 62 -4.01 -10.94 7.41
N LEU A 63 -5.06 -10.31 6.88
CA LEU A 63 -6.04 -9.54 7.64
C LEU A 63 -7.47 -9.78 7.14
N GLY A 64 -8.41 -9.95 8.07
CA GLY A 64 -9.81 -10.14 7.73
C GLY A 64 -10.10 -11.49 7.09
N LYS A 65 -11.24 -11.57 6.38
CA LYS A 65 -11.68 -12.79 5.70
C LYS A 65 -11.11 -12.83 4.27
N PRO A 66 -10.78 -14.02 3.75
CA PRO A 66 -10.53 -14.19 2.33
C PRO A 66 -11.82 -14.02 1.52
N LEU A 67 -11.68 -13.73 0.24
CA LEU A 67 -12.80 -13.75 -0.72
C LEU A 67 -13.01 -15.14 -1.33
N THR A 68 -11.96 -15.96 -1.36
CA THR A 68 -12.00 -17.34 -1.83
C THR A 68 -12.58 -18.27 -0.76
N PRO A 69 -13.42 -19.25 -1.12
CA PRO A 69 -13.89 -20.27 -0.18
C PRO A 69 -12.74 -20.97 0.54
N VAL A 70 -12.83 -21.05 1.87
CA VAL A 70 -11.75 -21.50 2.76
C VAL A 70 -11.25 -22.93 2.47
N ASP A 71 -12.13 -23.79 1.94
CA ASP A 71 -11.81 -25.16 1.53
C ASP A 71 -10.85 -25.23 0.33
N LYS A 72 -10.74 -24.14 -0.44
CA LYS A 72 -9.84 -24.03 -1.60
C LYS A 72 -8.50 -23.40 -1.28
N ILE A 73 -8.37 -22.74 -0.13
CA ILE A 73 -7.16 -21.99 0.27
C ILE A 73 -6.68 -22.32 1.71
N PRO A 74 -6.59 -23.60 2.09
CA PRO A 74 -6.29 -24.00 3.47
C PRO A 74 -4.93 -23.50 3.99
N SER A 75 -3.97 -23.16 3.13
CA SER A 75 -2.67 -22.61 3.54
C SER A 75 -2.72 -21.15 3.99
N LEU A 76 -3.77 -20.42 3.58
CA LEU A 76 -3.91 -18.98 3.83
C LEU A 76 -4.73 -18.67 5.09
N VAL A 77 -5.53 -19.63 5.57
CA VAL A 77 -6.52 -19.40 6.64
C VAL A 77 -6.20 -20.13 7.94
N ASP A 78 -6.73 -19.60 9.04
CA ASP A 78 -6.71 -20.24 10.35
C ASP A 78 -7.95 -21.14 10.59
N GLU A 79 -8.04 -21.71 11.78
CA GLU A 79 -9.16 -22.59 12.19
C GLU A 79 -10.53 -21.90 12.22
N ASN A 80 -10.56 -20.56 12.25
CA ASN A 80 -11.79 -19.77 12.21
C ASN A 80 -12.15 -19.32 10.78
N GLY A 81 -11.36 -19.71 9.77
CA GLY A 81 -11.55 -19.29 8.38
C GLY A 81 -11.13 -17.84 8.12
N MET A 82 -10.36 -17.22 9.01
CA MET A 82 -9.77 -15.90 8.83
C MET A 82 -8.38 -16.06 8.22
N PHE A 83 -7.83 -15.04 7.57
CA PHE A 83 -6.44 -15.11 7.15
C PHE A 83 -5.50 -15.31 8.34
N VAL A 84 -4.46 -16.13 8.16
CA VAL A 84 -3.39 -16.27 9.16
C VAL A 84 -2.70 -14.93 9.34
N SER A 85 -2.63 -14.44 10.59
CA SER A 85 -2.06 -13.11 10.85
C SER A 85 -0.61 -12.99 10.41
N SER A 86 -0.19 -11.79 10.02
CA SER A 86 1.19 -11.52 9.60
C SER A 86 2.20 -11.82 10.73
N SER A 87 1.79 -11.70 12.00
CA SER A 87 2.59 -12.04 13.17
C SER A 87 2.91 -13.54 13.26
N VAL A 88 1.98 -14.39 12.83
CA VAL A 88 2.15 -15.85 12.78
C VAL A 88 2.99 -16.21 11.55
N ILE A 89 2.69 -15.64 10.39
CA ILE A 89 3.45 -15.87 9.15
C ILE A 89 4.93 -15.55 9.34
N ARG A 90 5.26 -14.41 9.97
CA ARG A 90 6.65 -13.99 10.24
C ARG A 90 7.42 -14.94 11.18
N LYS A 91 6.75 -15.78 11.96
CA LYS A 91 7.38 -16.75 12.86
C LYS A 91 7.63 -18.12 12.22
N ARG A 92 7.16 -18.34 10.98
CA ARG A 92 7.38 -19.60 10.27
C ARG A 92 8.83 -19.69 9.80
N ASP A 93 9.43 -20.87 9.93
CA ASP A 93 10.78 -21.16 9.43
C ASP A 93 10.83 -21.34 7.90
N LYS A 94 9.67 -21.55 7.27
CA LYS A 94 9.51 -21.78 5.84
C LYS A 94 8.24 -21.12 5.32
N ASP A 95 8.22 -20.86 4.01
CA ASP A 95 7.03 -20.38 3.31
C ASP A 95 6.01 -21.52 3.19
N GLU A 96 4.92 -21.41 3.96
CA GLU A 96 3.82 -22.39 3.95
C GLU A 96 2.69 -21.99 3.01
N ILE A 97 2.73 -20.78 2.45
CA ILE A 97 1.73 -20.31 1.48
C ILE A 97 1.85 -21.14 0.21
N VAL A 98 0.76 -21.76 -0.22
CA VAL A 98 0.69 -22.47 -1.50
C VAL A 98 0.47 -21.45 -2.62
N LEU A 99 1.27 -21.56 -3.69
CA LEU A 99 1.27 -20.59 -4.80
C LEU A 99 -0.11 -20.49 -5.47
N GLU A 100 -0.70 -21.63 -5.82
CA GLU A 100 -1.98 -21.71 -6.51
C GLU A 100 -3.12 -21.13 -5.66
N GLU A 101 -3.04 -21.29 -4.34
CA GLU A 101 -4.00 -20.72 -3.39
C GLU A 101 -3.88 -19.19 -3.33
N ALA A 102 -2.65 -18.68 -3.27
CA ALA A 102 -2.38 -17.24 -3.32
C ALA A 102 -2.81 -16.63 -4.66
N GLU A 103 -2.66 -17.33 -5.79
CA GLU A 103 -3.16 -16.91 -7.10
C GLU A 103 -4.69 -16.82 -7.10
N MET A 104 -5.39 -17.86 -6.62
CA MET A 104 -6.86 -17.87 -6.53
C MET A 104 -7.38 -16.67 -5.73
N GLU A 105 -6.79 -16.41 -4.56
CA GLU A 105 -7.22 -15.30 -3.72
C GLU A 105 -6.84 -13.93 -4.28
N THR A 106 -5.70 -13.81 -4.95
CA THR A 106 -5.32 -12.56 -5.65
C THR A 106 -6.31 -12.26 -6.79
N GLU A 107 -6.76 -13.27 -7.54
CA GLU A 107 -7.78 -13.10 -8.58
C GLU A 107 -9.16 -12.77 -8.01
N ALA A 108 -9.52 -13.34 -6.86
CA ALA A 108 -10.75 -13.00 -6.15
C ALA A 108 -10.74 -11.52 -5.69
N GLN A 109 -9.62 -11.06 -5.14
CA GLN A 109 -9.44 -9.64 -4.77
C GLN A 109 -9.44 -8.70 -5.97
N LEU A 110 -8.84 -9.10 -7.10
CA LEU A 110 -8.93 -8.34 -8.34
C LEU A 110 -10.37 -8.22 -8.84
N SER A 111 -11.13 -9.31 -8.79
CA SER A 111 -12.55 -9.32 -9.19
C SER A 111 -13.36 -8.38 -8.30
N ARG A 112 -13.14 -8.43 -6.98
CA ARG A 112 -13.78 -7.54 -6.01
C ARG A 112 -13.36 -6.08 -6.18
N PHE A 113 -12.10 -5.80 -6.48
CA PHE A 113 -11.62 -4.46 -6.80
C PHE A 113 -12.38 -3.87 -7.99
N ILE A 114 -12.53 -4.65 -9.06
CA ILE A 114 -13.25 -4.22 -10.27
C ILE A 114 -14.73 -4.01 -9.95
N GLU A 115 -15.34 -4.87 -9.14
CA GLU A 115 -16.72 -4.72 -8.69
C GLU A 115 -16.94 -3.40 -7.93
N ILE A 116 -16.04 -3.06 -6.99
CA ILE A 116 -16.12 -1.83 -6.18
C ILE A 116 -15.90 -0.58 -7.04
N THR A 117 -14.89 -0.60 -7.93
CA THR A 117 -14.39 0.61 -8.59
C THR A 117 -14.86 0.79 -10.03
N GLY A 118 -15.41 -0.25 -10.64
CA GLY A 118 -15.76 -0.28 -12.07
C GLY A 118 -14.56 -0.29 -13.02
N LYS A 119 -13.31 -0.41 -12.52
CA LYS A 119 -12.08 -0.34 -13.32
C LYS A 119 -10.99 -1.29 -12.81
N LYS A 120 -10.01 -1.60 -13.66
CA LYS A 120 -8.79 -2.30 -13.24
C LYS A 120 -7.94 -1.39 -12.32
N PRO A 121 -7.16 -1.97 -11.38
CA PRO A 121 -6.29 -1.18 -10.52
C PRO A 121 -5.17 -0.51 -11.33
N ALA A 122 -4.72 0.67 -10.88
CA ALA A 122 -3.62 1.37 -11.54
C ALA A 122 -2.26 0.66 -11.35
N TYR A 123 -2.10 -0.02 -10.22
CA TYR A 123 -0.99 -0.90 -9.87
C TYR A 123 -1.49 -2.00 -8.93
N LEU A 124 -0.75 -3.10 -8.88
CA LEU A 124 -0.96 -4.25 -8.00
C LEU A 124 0.31 -4.46 -7.17
N GLU A 125 0.17 -4.59 -5.85
CA GLU A 125 1.25 -5.04 -4.97
C GLU A 125 0.69 -5.80 -3.76
N GLY A 126 1.56 -6.19 -2.81
CA GLY A 126 1.23 -7.07 -1.69
C GLY A 126 1.41 -6.42 -0.32
N HIS A 127 0.50 -6.71 0.60
CA HIS A 127 0.48 -6.19 1.97
C HIS A 127 1.28 -7.07 2.94
N ALA A 128 2.17 -6.44 3.71
CA ALA A 128 2.72 -6.82 5.02
C ALA A 128 3.34 -8.22 5.26
N ILE A 129 3.42 -9.09 4.25
CA ILE A 129 4.05 -10.41 4.36
C ILE A 129 5.14 -10.63 3.30
N MET A 130 6.24 -11.22 3.72
CA MET A 130 7.36 -11.61 2.84
C MET A 130 7.22 -13.10 2.51
N SER A 131 6.63 -13.41 1.37
CA SER A 131 6.47 -14.78 0.87
C SER A 131 6.84 -14.84 -0.60
N LYS A 132 7.69 -15.81 -0.96
CA LYS A 132 8.13 -15.99 -2.35
C LYS A 132 6.94 -16.43 -3.20
N ASN A 133 6.11 -17.32 -2.67
CA ASN A 133 4.94 -17.81 -3.36
C ASN A 133 3.89 -16.71 -3.52
N PHE A 134 3.70 -15.84 -2.52
CA PHE A 134 2.80 -14.70 -2.65
C PHE A 134 3.29 -13.69 -3.71
N PHE A 135 4.56 -13.31 -3.71
CA PHE A 135 5.09 -12.41 -4.74
C PHE A 135 5.04 -13.03 -6.15
N GLN A 136 5.24 -14.34 -6.26
CA GLN A 136 5.06 -15.04 -7.53
C GLN A 136 3.60 -15.06 -7.99
N ALA A 137 2.64 -15.24 -7.08
CA ALA A 137 1.22 -15.15 -7.38
C ALA A 137 0.84 -13.77 -7.94
N LEU A 138 1.30 -12.70 -7.28
CA LEU A 138 1.08 -11.32 -7.75
C LEU A 138 1.63 -11.11 -9.17
N LYS A 139 2.85 -11.57 -9.44
CA LYS A 139 3.46 -11.51 -10.78
C LYS A 139 2.66 -12.29 -11.82
N ASN A 140 2.18 -13.49 -11.47
CA ASN A 140 1.40 -14.34 -12.37
C ASN A 140 0.03 -13.73 -12.70
N VAL A 141 -0.70 -13.23 -11.69
CA VAL A 141 -1.98 -12.54 -11.90
C VAL A 141 -1.78 -11.24 -12.66
N ALA A 142 -0.75 -10.44 -12.34
CA ALA A 142 -0.46 -9.22 -13.07
C ALA A 142 -0.22 -9.49 -14.56
N ARG A 143 0.57 -10.52 -14.89
CA ARG A 143 0.79 -10.95 -16.28
C ARG A 143 -0.50 -11.42 -16.95
N LYS A 144 -1.30 -12.25 -16.26
CA LYS A 144 -2.54 -12.82 -16.79
C LYS A 144 -3.57 -11.75 -17.16
N TYR A 145 -3.66 -10.69 -16.38
CA TYR A 145 -4.68 -9.63 -16.55
C TYR A 145 -4.13 -8.31 -17.13
N ASP A 146 -2.87 -8.29 -17.58
CA ASP A 146 -2.18 -7.10 -18.10
C ASP A 146 -2.24 -5.92 -17.10
N LEU A 147 -1.80 -6.18 -15.87
CA LEU A 147 -1.73 -5.21 -14.79
C LEU A 147 -0.29 -4.79 -14.51
N PHE A 148 -0.14 -3.58 -14.01
CA PHE A 148 1.15 -3.10 -13.55
C PHE A 148 1.46 -3.64 -12.15
N TYR A 149 2.33 -4.64 -12.06
CA TYR A 149 2.86 -5.11 -10.79
C TYR A 149 3.92 -4.12 -10.27
N SER A 150 3.77 -3.65 -9.03
CA SER A 150 4.71 -2.74 -8.38
C SER A 150 5.54 -3.47 -7.33
N ASP A 151 6.85 -3.52 -7.54
CA ASP A 151 7.80 -4.12 -6.59
C ASP A 151 9.01 -3.19 -6.40
N PRO A 152 8.80 -2.04 -5.74
CA PRO A 152 9.79 -0.98 -5.70
C PRO A 152 11.00 -1.30 -4.82
N VAL A 153 11.05 -2.49 -4.22
CA VAL A 153 12.20 -3.02 -3.46
C VAL A 153 13.05 -3.98 -4.29
N ASP A 154 12.55 -4.52 -5.40
CA ASP A 154 13.29 -5.40 -6.32
C ASP A 154 14.21 -4.59 -7.25
N PRO A 155 15.54 -4.84 -7.26
CA PRO A 155 16.48 -4.05 -8.06
C PRO A 155 16.25 -4.09 -9.58
N GLU A 156 15.79 -5.22 -10.12
CA GLU A 156 15.50 -5.33 -11.57
C GLU A 156 14.25 -4.53 -11.92
N TRP A 157 13.21 -4.60 -11.09
CA TRP A 157 12.02 -3.78 -11.22
C TRP A 157 12.36 -2.28 -11.16
N GLN A 158 13.22 -1.87 -10.23
CA GLN A 158 13.65 -0.46 -10.11
C GLN A 158 14.34 0.03 -11.38
N LYS A 159 15.23 -0.80 -11.95
CA LYS A 159 15.95 -0.49 -13.18
C LYS A 159 15.00 -0.39 -14.39
N GLU A 160 14.02 -1.28 -14.49
CA GLU A 160 13.04 -1.26 -15.58
C GLU A 160 12.09 -0.06 -15.50
N ASN A 161 11.71 0.32 -14.28
CA ASN A 161 10.64 1.30 -14.05
C ASN A 161 11.13 2.69 -13.65
N HIS A 162 12.44 2.87 -13.43
CA HIS A 162 13.04 4.14 -12.99
C HIS A 162 12.41 4.71 -11.71
N MET A 163 11.91 3.81 -10.86
CA MET A 163 11.23 4.12 -9.59
C MET A 163 11.80 3.24 -8.49
N SER A 164 12.05 3.81 -7.32
CA SER A 164 12.58 3.06 -6.18
C SER A 164 11.83 3.39 -4.89
N CYS A 165 11.61 2.39 -4.04
CA CYS A 165 11.04 2.59 -2.73
C CYS A 165 11.99 3.42 -1.86
N ALA A 166 11.45 4.25 -0.99
CA ALA A 166 12.21 4.86 0.10
C ALA A 166 12.85 3.79 1.00
N LYS A 167 13.94 4.15 1.69
CA LYS A 167 14.56 3.27 2.69
C LYS A 167 13.57 3.03 3.83
N PHE A 168 13.57 1.84 4.41
CA PHE A 168 12.75 1.58 5.60
C PHE A 168 13.15 2.52 6.75
N TYR A 169 12.16 3.13 7.40
CA TYR A 169 12.37 3.92 8.61
C TYR A 169 12.82 3.01 9.77
N HIS A 170 13.61 3.58 10.68
CA HIS A 170 14.02 2.92 11.91
C HIS A 170 13.06 3.28 13.04
N LEU A 171 12.51 2.25 13.70
CA LEU A 171 11.64 2.45 14.85
C LEU A 171 12.45 2.63 16.14
N ASP A 172 12.02 3.57 16.98
CA ASP A 172 12.56 3.80 18.31
C ASP A 172 12.10 2.74 19.33
N GLU A 173 12.51 2.90 20.59
CA GLU A 173 12.13 2.02 21.70
C GLU A 173 10.61 1.96 21.98
N ARG A 174 9.85 2.92 21.45
CA ARG A 174 8.38 2.98 21.54
C ARG A 174 7.70 2.41 20.30
N ASN A 175 8.45 1.83 19.36
CA ASN A 175 7.99 1.40 18.05
C ASN A 175 7.43 2.55 17.20
N LEU A 176 7.99 3.76 17.31
CA LEU A 176 7.61 4.93 16.53
C LEU A 176 8.78 5.43 15.68
N TYR A 177 8.50 6.27 14.68
CA TYR A 177 9.51 7.03 13.96
C TYR A 177 9.04 8.48 13.80
N ASP A 178 9.94 9.39 13.42
CA ASP A 178 9.60 10.79 13.12
C ASP A 178 9.43 11.00 11.61
N PRO A 179 8.20 11.20 11.09
CA PRO A 179 7.97 11.45 9.66
C PRO A 179 8.66 12.72 9.14
N TYR A 180 8.86 13.72 10.00
CA TYR A 180 9.54 14.96 9.62
C TYR A 180 11.03 14.71 9.40
N ALA A 181 11.70 14.06 10.35
CA ALA A 181 13.10 13.65 10.17
C ALA A 181 13.27 12.73 8.96
N TYR A 182 12.37 11.75 8.82
CA TYR A 182 12.41 10.75 7.75
C TYR A 182 12.51 11.39 6.35
N VAL A 183 11.73 12.45 6.10
CA VAL A 183 11.74 13.17 4.81
C VAL A 183 12.73 14.32 4.81
N PHE A 184 12.70 15.23 5.80
CA PHE A 184 13.45 16.49 5.75
C PHE A 184 14.95 16.31 5.94
N LYS A 185 15.36 15.28 6.71
CA LYS A 185 16.78 14.90 6.88
C LYS A 185 17.23 13.84 5.87
N ASP A 186 16.35 13.48 4.92
CA ASP A 186 16.63 12.49 3.86
C ASP A 186 17.00 11.09 4.39
N GLU A 187 16.48 10.69 5.55
CA GLU A 187 16.65 9.33 6.06
C GLU A 187 15.98 8.30 5.12
N ALA A 188 14.89 8.72 4.46
CA ALA A 188 14.23 7.99 3.38
C ALA A 188 15.11 7.79 2.13
N GLY A 189 16.21 8.53 2.01
CA GLY A 189 17.14 8.49 0.87
C GLY A 189 16.43 8.75 -0.46
N ILE A 190 15.70 9.86 -0.55
CA ILE A 190 14.90 10.24 -1.72
C ILE A 190 15.66 11.16 -2.67
N LYS A 191 16.67 11.90 -2.20
CA LYS A 191 17.39 12.89 -3.02
C LYS A 191 18.26 12.27 -4.12
N GLU A 192 18.71 11.03 -3.93
CA GLU A 192 19.60 10.34 -4.88
C GLU A 192 18.83 9.54 -5.95
N LYS A 193 17.49 9.53 -5.90
CA LYS A 193 16.64 8.71 -6.77
C LYS A 193 15.96 9.56 -7.84
N GLU A 194 15.82 8.99 -9.04
CA GLU A 194 15.09 9.61 -10.15
C GLU A 194 13.61 9.83 -9.79
N CYS A 195 12.94 8.77 -9.33
CA CYS A 195 11.61 8.81 -8.75
C CYS A 195 11.55 7.97 -7.47
N SER A 196 11.15 8.61 -6.36
CA SER A 196 11.01 7.93 -5.07
C SER A 196 9.56 7.59 -4.77
N ILE A 197 9.29 6.36 -4.33
CA ILE A 197 8.00 5.96 -3.77
C ILE A 197 8.10 6.01 -2.25
N LEU A 198 7.40 6.97 -1.64
CA LEU A 198 7.22 7.04 -0.20
C LEU A 198 5.89 6.38 0.17
N VAL A 199 5.96 5.34 0.99
CA VAL A 199 4.78 4.62 1.49
C VAL A 199 4.48 5.09 2.90
N PHE A 200 3.26 5.55 3.10
CA PHE A 200 2.69 5.94 4.38
C PHE A 200 1.40 5.16 4.63
N HIS A 201 0.96 5.17 5.88
CA HIS A 201 -0.27 4.54 6.37
C HIS A 201 -1.08 5.57 7.17
N PRO A 202 -1.44 6.74 6.59
CA PRO A 202 -2.23 7.75 7.29
C PRO A 202 -3.57 7.16 7.74
N GLY A 203 -4.07 7.63 8.87
CA GLY A 203 -5.22 7.06 9.54
C GLY A 203 -5.44 7.70 10.90
N PHE A 204 -6.70 7.74 11.33
CA PHE A 204 -7.06 8.01 12.72
C PHE A 204 -7.15 6.70 13.52
N ILE A 205 -7.44 6.83 14.81
CA ILE A 205 -7.54 5.69 15.73
C ILE A 205 -9.02 5.40 16.01
N ASP A 206 -9.43 4.16 15.78
CA ASP A 206 -10.66 3.56 16.29
C ASP A 206 -10.36 2.24 17.01
N GLN A 207 -11.38 1.66 17.63
CA GLN A 207 -11.21 0.41 18.37
C GLN A 207 -10.81 -0.75 17.46
N TYR A 208 -11.35 -0.83 16.24
CA TYR A 208 -11.00 -1.87 15.30
C TYR A 208 -9.49 -1.86 14.99
N LEU A 209 -8.91 -0.68 14.75
CA LEU A 209 -7.48 -0.53 14.57
C LEU A 209 -6.68 -1.02 15.79
N LEU A 210 -7.10 -0.65 17.00
CA LEU A 210 -6.42 -1.04 18.24
C LEU A 210 -6.42 -2.56 18.45
N ASP A 211 -7.50 -3.24 18.03
CA ASP A 211 -7.65 -4.68 18.19
C ASP A 211 -6.88 -5.49 17.12
N HIS A 212 -6.63 -4.91 15.94
CA HIS A 212 -6.15 -5.64 14.76
C HIS A 212 -4.81 -5.19 14.19
N SER A 213 -4.18 -4.15 14.76
CA SER A 213 -2.90 -3.61 14.26
C SER A 213 -1.99 -3.18 15.40
N SER A 214 -0.69 -3.46 15.27
CA SER A 214 0.34 -2.81 16.10
C SER A 214 0.74 -1.44 15.56
N TYR A 215 0.44 -1.15 14.30
CA TYR A 215 0.70 0.13 13.65
C TYR A 215 -0.45 1.08 13.96
N THR A 216 -0.41 1.69 15.15
CA THR A 216 -1.50 2.52 15.70
C THR A 216 -1.10 3.99 15.75
N LEU A 217 -0.23 4.38 16.69
CA LEU A 217 0.15 5.77 16.94
C LEU A 217 0.89 6.43 15.78
N ILE A 218 1.53 5.66 14.90
CA ILE A 218 2.21 6.19 13.73
C ILE A 218 1.22 6.78 12.71
N ARG A 219 0.04 6.17 12.54
CA ARG A 219 -0.96 6.61 11.54
C ARG A 219 -1.39 8.08 11.71
N PRO A 220 -1.76 8.56 12.92
CA PRO A 220 -2.07 9.98 13.09
C PRO A 220 -0.83 10.88 12.97
N MET A 221 0.39 10.40 13.29
CA MET A 221 1.62 11.16 13.08
C MET A 221 1.89 11.39 11.59
N GLU A 222 1.76 10.35 10.78
CA GLU A 222 1.88 10.45 9.31
C GLU A 222 0.77 11.31 8.72
N THR A 223 -0.47 11.18 9.22
CA THR A 223 -1.59 12.04 8.78
C THR A 223 -1.29 13.52 9.03
N ALA A 224 -0.78 13.85 10.23
CA ALA A 224 -0.42 15.22 10.57
C ALA A 224 0.72 15.75 9.69
N PHE A 225 1.77 14.94 9.49
CA PHE A 225 2.90 15.28 8.62
C PHE A 225 2.46 15.50 7.16
N LEU A 226 1.67 14.58 6.60
CA LEU A 226 1.21 14.63 5.22
C LEU A 226 0.33 15.85 4.93
N CYS A 227 -0.38 16.36 5.94
CA CYS A 227 -1.23 17.56 5.86
C CYS A 227 -0.54 18.83 6.37
N SER A 228 0.76 18.80 6.66
CA SER A 228 1.47 19.91 7.28
C SER A 228 1.84 21.00 6.26
N GLU A 229 1.80 22.26 6.68
CA GLU A 229 2.32 23.37 5.85
C GLU A 229 3.84 23.25 5.71
N GLU A 230 4.53 22.66 6.69
CA GLU A 230 5.95 22.35 6.66
C GLU A 230 6.31 21.43 5.49
N LEU A 231 5.56 20.33 5.28
CA LEU A 231 5.80 19.43 4.13
C LEU A 231 5.57 20.17 2.81
N LYS A 232 4.50 20.95 2.72
CA LYS A 232 4.18 21.73 1.53
C LYS A 232 5.25 22.77 1.19
N LEU A 233 5.77 23.47 2.19
CA LEU A 233 6.90 24.41 2.04
C LEU A 233 8.16 23.66 1.62
N TRP A 234 8.49 22.56 2.30
CA TRP A 234 9.65 21.74 1.97
C TRP A 234 9.60 21.22 0.54
N MET A 235 8.43 20.74 0.08
CA MET A 235 8.22 20.29 -1.30
C MET A 235 8.46 21.42 -2.31
N LYS A 236 7.98 22.63 -2.01
CA LYS A 236 8.20 23.81 -2.86
C LYS A 236 9.69 24.20 -2.93
N GLU A 237 10.36 24.25 -1.79
CA GLU A 237 11.79 24.62 -1.68
C GLU A 237 12.72 23.61 -2.35
N ASN A 238 12.36 22.32 -2.31
CA ASN A 238 13.15 21.24 -2.90
C ASN A 238 12.71 20.87 -4.33
N HIS A 239 11.81 21.67 -4.93
CA HIS A 239 11.26 21.42 -6.27
C HIS A 239 10.78 19.96 -6.45
N VAL A 240 9.98 19.51 -5.48
CA VAL A 240 9.34 18.19 -5.50
C VAL A 240 8.18 18.22 -6.48
N GLU A 241 8.25 17.34 -7.46
CA GLU A 241 7.14 17.02 -8.35
C GLU A 241 6.41 15.80 -7.76
N ALA A 242 5.26 16.06 -7.13
CA ALA A 242 4.40 15.00 -6.63
C ALA A 242 3.64 14.36 -7.80
N ILE A 243 3.92 13.09 -8.07
CA ILE A 243 3.36 12.35 -9.21
C ILE A 243 2.73 11.03 -8.75
N ASN A 244 1.90 10.43 -9.61
CA ASN A 244 1.37 9.08 -9.43
C ASN A 244 2.04 8.07 -10.38
N PHE A 245 1.68 6.78 -10.30
CA PHE A 245 2.30 5.76 -11.14
C PHE A 245 2.00 5.96 -12.62
N LYS A 246 0.80 6.40 -12.99
CA LYS A 246 0.48 6.73 -14.39
C LYS A 246 1.37 7.81 -14.96
N GLN A 247 1.67 8.86 -14.19
CA GLN A 247 2.56 9.93 -14.60
C GLN A 247 4.02 9.44 -14.70
N ALA A 248 4.50 8.70 -13.70
CA ALA A 248 5.85 8.15 -13.70
C ALA A 248 6.11 7.20 -14.88
N ARG A 249 5.10 6.43 -15.29
CA ARG A 249 5.18 5.48 -16.41
C ARG A 249 5.00 6.10 -17.79
N LYS A 250 4.54 7.35 -17.89
CA LYS A 250 4.51 8.05 -19.18
C LYS A 250 5.95 8.37 -19.54
N LYS A 251 6.49 7.64 -20.53
CA LYS A 251 7.74 8.04 -21.18
C LYS A 251 7.59 9.49 -21.64
N GLU A 252 8.51 10.34 -21.22
CA GLU A 252 8.68 11.65 -21.82
C GLU A 252 9.03 11.40 -23.30
N ASN A 253 8.01 11.38 -24.15
CA ASN A 253 8.20 11.48 -25.60
C ASN A 253 8.66 12.91 -25.87
N TYR A 254 9.92 13.19 -25.60
CA TYR A 254 10.62 14.27 -26.29
C TYR A 254 11.06 13.69 -27.63
N GLU A 255 10.46 14.22 -28.70
CA GLU A 255 10.86 14.05 -30.10
C GLU A 255 12.36 14.28 -30.32
#